data_AF-A0A7C0Z018-F1
#
_entry.id   AF-A0A7C0Z018-F1
#
_cell.length_a   1.000
_cell.length_b   1.000
_cell.length_c   1.000
_cell.angle_alpha   90.00
_cell.angle_beta   90.00
_cell.angle_gamma   90.00
#
_symmetry.space_group_name_H-M   'P 1'
#
loop_
_entity.id
_entity.type
_entity.pdbx_description
1 polymer ?
#
loop_
_entity_poly.entity_id
_entity_poly.type
_entity_poly.pdbx_seq_one_letter_code
_entity_poly.pdbx_strand_id
1 'polypeptide(L)'
;MKMKTVLCMFLLLVLICSFNGSTAALAWSPRLQPKPREISFDHYHTYSEMVRMLKTMRCMFPRLMQLYPIGESFLGKKIWAVEITNRFYGPRPSGKPGFLFLGEHHGDEVIAKEVALYFIWYLLTNYGKDPRVTYLLNTRTVYVIPLVNPDGNDLTLLQGQCQRLNARPLDEDLDGLFDEDPPEDINGDGIITEMRRWDETLGDYIYFPFEGVDNDGDGMVNEDFIGGVDLNRNYEYGWQPFRGTCLTTGSILSQNPKLKPFETSFWRIRT
;
A
#
# COMPACT_ATOMS: atom_id res chain seq x y z
N MET A 1 -51.71 -5.04 -49.17
CA MET A 1 -52.87 -4.33 -49.76
C MET A 1 -52.98 -2.97 -49.06
N LYS A 2 -52.74 -1.90 -49.84
CA LYS A 2 -52.86 -0.44 -49.65
C LYS A 2 -53.26 0.16 -48.27
N MET A 3 -52.49 1.16 -47.80
CA MET A 3 -52.88 2.58 -47.55
C MET A 3 -51.73 3.31 -46.81
N LYS A 4 -50.97 4.23 -47.42
CA LYS A 4 -51.23 5.63 -47.85
C LYS A 4 -50.74 6.67 -46.81
N THR A 5 -49.81 7.49 -47.31
CA THR A 5 -49.16 8.72 -46.83
C THR A 5 -50.11 9.91 -46.64
N VAL A 6 -49.92 10.76 -45.61
CA VAL A 6 -50.22 12.23 -45.50
C VAL A 6 -49.44 12.74 -44.26
N LEU A 7 -48.41 13.59 -44.25
CA LEU A 7 -48.12 14.98 -44.68
C LEU A 7 -48.72 16.13 -43.81
N CYS A 8 -47.82 16.93 -43.21
CA CYS A 8 -47.90 18.35 -42.80
C CYS A 8 -49.02 18.87 -41.88
N MET A 9 -48.64 19.49 -40.74
CA MET A 9 -48.84 20.94 -40.52
C MET A 9 -48.15 21.42 -39.23
N PHE A 10 -47.20 22.35 -39.38
CA PHE A 10 -46.75 23.27 -38.33
C PHE A 10 -47.85 24.32 -38.10
N LEU A 11 -48.26 24.58 -36.86
CA LEU A 11 -48.75 25.91 -36.48
C LEU A 11 -48.53 26.21 -34.99
N LEU A 12 -47.80 27.31 -34.77
CA LEU A 12 -47.58 28.00 -33.51
C LEU A 12 -48.85 28.17 -32.69
N LEU A 13 -48.77 27.93 -31.39
CA LEU A 13 -49.61 28.64 -30.41
C LEU A 13 -48.73 29.10 -29.25
N VAL A 14 -48.44 30.40 -29.29
CA VAL A 14 -47.78 31.18 -28.25
C VAL A 14 -48.77 31.30 -27.08
N LEU A 15 -48.44 30.72 -25.93
CA LEU A 15 -49.11 31.02 -24.66
C LEU A 15 -48.15 31.84 -23.79
N ILE A 16 -48.44 33.13 -23.71
CA ILE A 16 -47.83 34.07 -22.76
C ILE A 16 -48.43 33.77 -21.38
N CYS A 17 -47.64 33.17 -20.50
CA CYS A 17 -47.89 33.20 -19.06
C CYS A 17 -46.80 34.03 -18.40
N SER A 18 -47.17 35.23 -18.01
CA SER A 18 -46.41 36.14 -17.17
C SER A 18 -46.18 35.51 -15.80
N PHE A 19 -44.94 35.16 -15.47
CA PHE A 19 -44.54 34.85 -14.10
C PHE A 19 -43.56 35.91 -13.64
N ASN A 20 -44.01 36.70 -12.65
CA ASN A 20 -43.24 37.73 -11.97
C ASN A 20 -42.00 37.12 -11.33
N GLY A 21 -40.90 37.88 -11.42
CA GLY A 21 -39.56 37.44 -11.07
C GLY A 21 -39.37 37.06 -9.61
N SER A 22 -38.52 36.05 -9.42
CA SER A 22 -37.32 36.07 -8.58
C SER A 22 -36.71 34.67 -8.61
N THR A 23 -36.16 34.27 -9.75
CA THR A 23 -35.13 33.23 -9.74
C THR A 23 -33.80 33.95 -9.63
N ALA A 24 -33.34 34.14 -8.40
CA ALA A 24 -31.90 34.24 -8.19
C ALA A 24 -31.33 32.96 -8.82
N ALA A 25 -30.76 33.09 -10.02
CA ALA A 25 -29.88 32.08 -10.54
C ALA A 25 -28.81 31.93 -9.46
N LEU A 26 -28.88 30.83 -8.70
CA LEU A 26 -27.77 30.34 -7.93
C LEU A 26 -26.65 30.15 -8.95
N ALA A 27 -25.84 31.20 -9.10
CA ALA A 27 -24.60 31.15 -9.83
C ALA A 27 -23.86 30.01 -9.16
N TRP A 28 -23.79 28.88 -9.87
CA TRP A 28 -22.91 27.78 -9.55
C TRP A 28 -21.53 28.40 -9.44
N SER A 29 -21.14 28.74 -8.22
CA SER A 29 -19.79 29.11 -7.92
C SER A 29 -19.05 27.80 -8.18
N PRO A 30 -18.09 27.75 -9.11
CA PRO A 30 -17.15 26.66 -9.10
C PRO A 30 -16.33 26.88 -7.83
N ARG A 31 -16.88 26.43 -6.69
CA ARG A 31 -16.08 26.00 -5.55
C ARG A 31 -14.99 25.17 -6.21
N LEU A 32 -13.74 25.62 -6.10
CA LEU A 32 -12.58 24.97 -6.68
C LEU A 32 -12.74 23.47 -6.40
N GLN A 33 -13.26 22.74 -7.37
CA GLN A 33 -13.24 21.29 -7.34
C GLN A 33 -11.74 21.03 -7.28
N PRO A 34 -11.20 20.38 -6.22
CA PRO A 34 -9.80 20.03 -6.26
C PRO A 34 -9.62 19.26 -7.56
N LYS A 35 -8.87 19.85 -8.51
CA LYS A 35 -8.46 19.13 -9.70
C LYS A 35 -7.88 17.81 -9.16
N PRO A 36 -8.24 16.65 -9.71
CA PRO A 36 -7.58 15.41 -9.32
C PRO A 36 -6.09 15.70 -9.34
N ARG A 37 -5.42 15.65 -8.17
CA ARG A 37 -3.99 15.95 -8.12
C ARG A 37 -3.35 15.12 -9.22
N GLU A 38 -2.64 15.79 -10.12
CA GLU A 38 -1.85 15.12 -11.14
C GLU A 38 -1.01 14.05 -10.45
N ILE A 39 -0.78 12.93 -11.14
CA ILE A 39 0.11 11.88 -10.61
C ILE A 39 1.47 12.55 -10.33
N SER A 40 1.83 12.66 -9.06
CA SER A 40 3.02 13.33 -8.56
C SER A 40 3.93 12.32 -7.86
N PHE A 41 5.22 12.66 -7.75
CA PHE A 41 6.25 11.86 -7.09
C PHE A 41 7.15 12.76 -6.21
N ASP A 42 6.57 13.81 -5.63
CA ASP A 42 7.24 14.83 -4.82
C ASP A 42 7.20 14.54 -3.31
N HIS A 43 6.57 13.43 -2.90
CA HIS A 43 6.49 12.97 -1.52
C HIS A 43 6.30 11.44 -1.49
N TYR A 44 6.49 10.85 -0.30
CA TYR A 44 6.12 9.46 -0.05
C TYR A 44 4.62 9.34 0.15
N HIS A 45 3.99 8.43 -0.58
CA HIS A 45 2.53 8.28 -0.60
C HIS A 45 2.04 7.42 0.56
N THR A 46 1.01 7.89 1.26
CA THR A 46 0.24 7.05 2.20
C THR A 46 -0.44 5.88 1.46
N TYR A 47 -0.85 4.84 2.19
CA TYR A 47 -1.65 3.74 1.60
C TYR A 47 -2.85 4.27 0.78
N SER A 48 -3.58 5.24 1.35
CA SER A 48 -4.76 5.84 0.71
C SER A 48 -4.42 6.61 -0.57
N GLU A 49 -3.31 7.34 -0.58
CA GLU A 49 -2.84 8.07 -1.77
C GLU A 49 -2.37 7.12 -2.86
N MET A 50 -1.59 6.09 -2.51
CA MET A 50 -1.20 5.01 -3.42
C MET A 50 -2.44 4.36 -4.07
N VAL A 51 -3.45 3.96 -3.28
CA VAL A 51 -4.69 3.37 -3.84
C VAL A 51 -5.39 4.32 -4.79
N ARG A 52 -5.46 5.62 -4.45
CA ARG A 52 -6.06 6.65 -5.31
C ARG A 52 -5.28 6.77 -6.62
N MET A 53 -3.95 6.83 -6.55
CA MET A 53 -3.06 6.93 -7.70
C MET A 53 -3.19 5.71 -8.63
N LEU A 54 -3.22 4.49 -8.08
CA LEU A 54 -3.45 3.25 -8.84
C LEU A 54 -4.80 3.25 -9.56
N LYS A 55 -5.87 3.69 -8.89
CA LYS A 55 -7.21 3.80 -9.49
C LYS A 55 -7.22 4.84 -10.61
N THR A 56 -6.58 6.00 -10.41
CA THR A 56 -6.43 7.03 -11.44
C THR A 56 -5.71 6.48 -12.67
N MET A 57 -4.56 5.81 -12.49
CA MET A 57 -3.82 5.18 -13.59
C MET A 57 -4.67 4.13 -14.33
N ARG A 58 -5.44 3.32 -13.60
CA ARG A 58 -6.34 2.32 -14.20
C ARG A 58 -7.46 2.96 -15.03
N CYS A 59 -7.98 4.11 -14.61
CA CYS A 59 -8.97 4.88 -15.36
C CYS A 59 -8.37 5.53 -16.62
N MET A 60 -7.13 6.02 -16.53
CA MET A 60 -6.42 6.65 -17.66
C MET A 60 -5.97 5.64 -18.72
N PHE A 61 -5.54 4.44 -18.31
CA PHE A 61 -4.98 3.42 -19.20
C PHE A 61 -5.75 2.09 -19.17
N PRO A 62 -7.07 2.09 -19.42
CA PRO A 62 -7.91 0.92 -19.18
C PRO A 62 -7.65 -0.27 -20.12
N ARG A 63 -6.96 -0.02 -21.24
CA ARG A 63 -6.57 -1.07 -22.20
C ARG A 63 -5.27 -1.78 -21.83
N LEU A 64 -4.41 -1.13 -21.05
CA LEU A 64 -3.09 -1.65 -20.66
C LEU A 64 -3.07 -2.18 -19.23
N MET A 65 -3.74 -1.48 -18.31
CA MET A 65 -3.69 -1.75 -16.87
C MET A 65 -4.93 -2.49 -16.40
N GLN A 66 -4.75 -3.48 -15.52
CA GLN A 66 -5.79 -3.97 -14.60
C GLN A 66 -5.32 -3.81 -13.17
N LEU A 67 -6.27 -3.60 -12.27
CA LEU A 67 -6.06 -3.39 -10.84
C LEU A 67 -7.03 -4.30 -10.10
N TYR A 68 -6.53 -5.15 -9.21
CA TYR A 68 -7.35 -6.08 -8.45
C TYR A 68 -6.67 -6.39 -7.10
N PRO A 69 -7.45 -6.64 -6.05
CA PRO A 69 -6.89 -7.11 -4.79
C PRO A 69 -6.45 -8.56 -4.93
N ILE A 70 -5.37 -8.93 -4.24
CA ILE A 70 -4.86 -10.32 -4.17
C ILE A 70 -4.96 -10.92 -2.78
N GLY A 71 -5.30 -10.11 -1.79
CA GLY A 71 -5.40 -10.48 -0.40
C GLY A 71 -5.68 -9.26 0.47
N GLU A 72 -5.71 -9.50 1.78
CA GLU A 72 -5.83 -8.47 2.81
C GLU A 72 -4.68 -8.65 3.81
N SER A 73 -4.20 -7.54 4.35
CA SER A 73 -3.21 -7.50 5.43
C SER A 73 -3.81 -7.97 6.76
N PHE A 74 -3.01 -8.02 7.82
CA PHE A 74 -3.52 -8.43 9.14
C PHE A 74 -4.60 -7.46 9.64
N LEU A 75 -4.39 -6.16 9.44
CA LEU A 75 -5.37 -5.11 9.78
C LEU A 75 -6.45 -4.88 8.71
N GLY A 76 -6.58 -5.80 7.73
CA GLY A 76 -7.66 -5.79 6.74
C GLY A 76 -7.45 -4.84 5.55
N LYS A 77 -6.25 -4.30 5.33
CA LYS A 77 -5.98 -3.47 4.14
C LYS A 77 -5.80 -4.34 2.92
N LYS A 78 -6.47 -3.98 1.83
CA LYS A 78 -6.34 -4.68 0.55
C LYS A 78 -4.93 -4.54 0.01
N ILE A 79 -4.36 -5.65 -0.43
CA ILE A 79 -3.13 -5.64 -1.20
C ILE A 79 -3.48 -5.62 -2.67
N TRP A 80 -2.95 -4.62 -3.36
CA TRP A 80 -3.26 -4.37 -4.76
C TRP A 80 -2.18 -4.94 -5.67
N ALA A 81 -2.60 -5.77 -6.62
CA ALA A 81 -1.79 -6.15 -7.75
C ALA A 81 -2.21 -5.36 -8.99
N VAL A 82 -1.21 -4.91 -9.73
CA VAL A 82 -1.32 -4.24 -11.02
C VAL A 82 -0.84 -5.20 -12.09
N GLU A 83 -1.67 -5.45 -13.10
CA GLU A 83 -1.25 -6.14 -14.33
C GLU A 83 -1.15 -5.14 -15.47
N ILE A 84 0.01 -5.06 -16.12
CA ILE A 84 0.29 -4.19 -17.25
C ILE A 84 0.70 -5.03 -18.46
N THR A 85 -0.11 -4.99 -19.52
CA THR A 85 0.23 -5.63 -20.81
C THR A 85 -0.63 -5.08 -21.94
N ASN A 86 -0.14 -5.13 -23.17
CA ASN A 86 -1.00 -4.89 -24.33
C ASN A 86 -1.89 -6.10 -24.60
N ARG A 87 -3.19 -5.97 -24.30
CA ARG A 87 -4.20 -7.03 -24.43
C ARG A 87 -4.62 -7.32 -25.87
N PHE A 88 -4.24 -6.51 -26.85
CA PHE A 88 -4.51 -6.79 -28.26
C PHE A 88 -3.92 -8.14 -28.69
N TYR A 89 -2.74 -8.48 -28.16
CA TYR A 89 -2.02 -9.72 -28.48
C TYR A 89 -2.42 -10.92 -27.58
N GLY A 90 -3.59 -10.88 -26.91
CA GLY A 90 -4.15 -12.05 -26.22
C GLY A 90 -5.03 -11.71 -24.99
N PRO A 91 -6.20 -12.36 -24.80
CA PRO A 91 -6.98 -12.27 -23.57
C PRO A 91 -6.31 -13.04 -22.40
N ARG A 92 -6.67 -12.72 -21.15
CA ARG A 92 -6.11 -13.38 -19.94
C ARG A 92 -6.42 -14.89 -19.91
N PRO A 93 -5.48 -15.75 -19.44
CA PRO A 93 -4.06 -15.46 -19.26
C PRO A 93 -3.44 -15.26 -20.65
N SER A 94 -2.72 -14.15 -20.86
CA SER A 94 -2.30 -13.67 -22.19
C SER A 94 -1.36 -14.60 -22.97
N GLY A 95 -1.04 -15.79 -22.46
CA GLY A 95 -0.01 -16.71 -23.00
C GLY A 95 1.41 -16.15 -22.94
N LYS A 96 1.55 -14.84 -22.78
CA LYS A 96 2.81 -14.12 -22.61
C LYS A 96 3.51 -14.52 -21.31
N PRO A 97 4.85 -14.64 -21.32
CA PRO A 97 5.64 -14.74 -20.10
C PRO A 97 5.37 -13.59 -19.13
N GLY A 98 5.23 -13.93 -17.85
CA GLY A 98 5.01 -12.98 -16.76
C GLY A 98 6.32 -12.55 -16.10
N PHE A 99 6.36 -11.31 -15.64
CA PHE A 99 7.39 -10.77 -14.76
C PHE A 99 6.72 -10.16 -13.53
N LEU A 100 7.21 -10.49 -12.33
CA LEU A 100 6.66 -9.99 -11.07
C LEU A 100 7.66 -9.00 -10.44
N PHE A 101 7.17 -7.82 -10.09
CA PHE A 101 7.89 -6.77 -9.37
C PHE A 101 7.18 -6.49 -8.06
N LEU A 102 7.91 -6.53 -6.94
CA LEU A 102 7.36 -6.33 -5.60
C LEU A 102 8.01 -5.09 -4.99
N GLY A 103 7.21 -4.26 -4.34
CA GLY A 103 7.66 -3.11 -3.57
C GLY A 103 7.29 -3.25 -2.10
N GLU A 104 8.17 -2.72 -1.24
CA GLU A 104 7.96 -2.56 0.20
C GLU A 104 7.46 -3.82 0.90
N HIS A 105 8.35 -4.82 0.94
CA HIS A 105 8.19 -6.02 1.74
C HIS A 105 8.40 -5.75 3.23
N HIS A 106 9.37 -4.90 3.54
CA HIS A 106 9.57 -4.36 4.87
C HIS A 106 8.95 -2.97 4.93
N GLY A 107 8.26 -2.66 6.02
CA GLY A 107 7.46 -1.43 6.15
C GLY A 107 8.30 -0.16 6.33
N ASP A 108 9.60 -0.29 6.62
CA ASP A 108 10.57 0.78 6.80
C ASP A 108 11.29 1.15 5.48
N GLU A 109 11.19 0.31 4.45
CA GLU A 109 11.82 0.49 3.12
C GLU A 109 10.90 1.28 2.15
N VAL A 110 10.33 2.39 2.63
CA VAL A 110 9.25 3.17 1.96
C VAL A 110 9.56 3.54 0.50
N ILE A 111 10.84 3.79 0.17
CA ILE A 111 11.26 4.13 -1.20
C ILE A 111 10.95 3.01 -2.22
N ALA A 112 10.91 1.75 -1.79
CA ALA A 112 10.64 0.62 -2.67
C ALA A 112 9.23 0.69 -3.30
N LYS A 113 8.23 1.13 -2.53
CA LYS A 113 6.87 1.38 -3.03
C LYS A 113 6.85 2.50 -4.06
N GLU A 114 7.57 3.59 -3.81
CA GLU A 114 7.62 4.72 -4.75
C GLU A 114 8.27 4.34 -6.09
N VAL A 115 9.35 3.56 -6.05
CA VAL A 115 9.97 3.02 -7.26
C VAL A 115 9.00 2.12 -8.04
N ALA A 116 8.23 1.27 -7.34
CA ALA A 116 7.21 0.45 -7.98
C ALA A 116 6.08 1.28 -8.61
N LEU A 117 5.62 2.33 -7.93
CA LEU A 117 4.62 3.28 -8.45
C LEU A 117 5.13 4.03 -9.68
N TYR A 118 6.37 4.52 -9.63
CA TYR A 118 7.01 5.20 -10.76
C TYR A 118 7.19 4.26 -11.94
N PHE A 119 7.57 3.01 -11.69
CA PHE A 119 7.71 1.98 -12.72
C PHE A 119 6.37 1.72 -13.44
N ILE A 120 5.26 1.60 -12.70
CA ILE A 120 3.92 1.49 -13.28
C ILE A 120 3.62 2.69 -14.18
N TRP A 121 3.77 3.91 -13.65
CA TRP A 121 3.50 5.15 -14.38
C TRP A 121 4.37 5.26 -15.65
N TYR A 122 5.65 4.92 -15.55
CA TYR A 122 6.60 4.96 -16.66
C TYR A 122 6.19 4.01 -17.78
N LEU A 123 5.82 2.76 -17.45
CA LEU A 123 5.37 1.78 -18.44
C LEU A 123 4.10 2.23 -19.16
N LEU A 124 3.14 2.81 -18.44
CA LEU A 124 1.87 3.26 -19.00
C LEU A 124 2.01 4.49 -19.91
N THR A 125 2.80 5.48 -19.47
CA THR A 125 2.94 6.76 -20.19
C THR A 125 3.90 6.71 -21.38
N ASN A 126 4.80 5.72 -21.41
CA ASN A 126 5.77 5.52 -22.49
C ASN A 126 5.39 4.41 -23.47
N TYR A 127 4.30 3.67 -23.24
CA TYR A 127 3.78 2.73 -24.23
C TYR A 127 3.38 3.46 -25.52
N GLY A 128 3.89 3.00 -26.66
CA GLY A 128 3.73 3.66 -27.96
C GLY A 128 4.69 4.84 -28.21
N LYS A 129 5.54 5.20 -27.24
CA LYS A 129 6.56 6.26 -27.36
C LYS A 129 7.98 5.68 -27.29
N ASP A 130 8.30 4.92 -26.23
CA ASP A 130 9.57 4.22 -26.10
C ASP A 130 9.45 2.83 -26.78
N PRO A 131 10.27 2.52 -27.80
CA PRO A 131 10.24 1.22 -28.47
C PRO A 131 10.49 0.03 -27.53
N ARG A 132 11.31 0.19 -26.48
CA ARG A 132 11.62 -0.86 -25.50
C ARG A 132 10.43 -1.17 -24.60
N VAL A 133 9.75 -0.13 -24.11
CA VAL A 133 8.52 -0.26 -23.31
C VAL A 133 7.41 -0.90 -24.16
N THR A 134 7.27 -0.43 -25.40
CA THR A 134 6.29 -0.97 -26.34
C THR A 134 6.55 -2.44 -26.64
N TYR A 135 7.80 -2.80 -26.92
CA TYR A 135 8.21 -4.19 -27.10
C TYR A 135 7.89 -5.04 -25.87
N LEU A 136 8.29 -4.59 -24.68
CA LEU A 136 8.04 -5.27 -23.41
C LEU A 136 6.55 -5.58 -23.22
N LEU A 137 5.67 -4.58 -23.31
CA LEU A 137 4.23 -4.78 -23.06
C LEU A 137 3.51 -5.53 -24.19
N ASN A 138 4.04 -5.52 -25.42
CA ASN A 138 3.51 -6.33 -26.51
C ASN A 138 3.75 -7.82 -26.31
N THR A 139 4.80 -8.19 -25.60
CA THR A 139 5.32 -9.57 -25.59
C THR A 139 5.30 -10.21 -24.21
N ARG A 140 5.29 -9.41 -23.14
CA ARG A 140 5.32 -9.85 -21.74
C ARG A 140 4.12 -9.27 -20.98
N THR A 141 3.87 -9.82 -19.80
CA THR A 141 2.92 -9.28 -18.84
C THR A 141 3.66 -8.89 -17.57
N VAL A 142 3.57 -7.62 -17.19
CA VAL A 142 4.24 -7.09 -16.01
C VAL A 142 3.22 -7.05 -14.86
N TYR A 143 3.51 -7.79 -13.80
CA TYR A 143 2.78 -7.78 -12.55
C TYR A 143 3.56 -6.93 -11.56
N VAL A 144 2.90 -5.94 -10.94
CA VAL A 144 3.50 -5.10 -9.91
C VAL A 144 2.61 -5.15 -8.66
N ILE A 145 3.20 -5.44 -7.51
CA ILE A 145 2.56 -5.27 -6.20
C ILE A 145 3.35 -4.17 -5.49
N PRO A 146 2.90 -2.90 -5.52
CA PRO A 146 3.71 -1.79 -5.05
C PRO A 146 3.98 -1.81 -3.55
N LEU A 147 3.04 -2.34 -2.78
CA LEU A 147 3.09 -2.34 -1.33
C LEU A 147 2.66 -3.71 -0.82
N VAL A 148 3.64 -4.51 -0.42
CA VAL A 148 3.41 -5.84 0.15
C VAL A 148 3.11 -5.75 1.64
N ASN A 149 3.69 -4.80 2.39
CA ASN A 149 3.41 -4.64 3.82
C ASN A 149 2.64 -3.34 4.13
N PRO A 150 1.34 -3.24 3.82
CA PRO A 150 0.59 -2.00 4.02
C PRO A 150 0.32 -1.66 5.49
N ASP A 151 0.47 -2.62 6.41
CA ASP A 151 0.33 -2.34 7.85
C ASP A 151 1.64 -1.75 8.38
N GLY A 152 2.78 -2.40 8.12
CA GLY A 152 4.10 -1.86 8.46
C GLY A 152 4.37 -0.50 7.83
N ASN A 153 3.97 -0.28 6.57
CA ASN A 153 4.12 1.03 5.92
C ASN A 153 3.40 2.16 6.66
N ASP A 154 2.20 1.92 7.17
CA ASP A 154 1.45 2.97 7.89
C ASP A 154 2.07 3.22 9.27
N LEU A 155 2.57 2.18 9.95
CA LEU A 155 3.31 2.34 11.20
C LEU A 155 4.55 3.21 10.98
N THR A 156 5.32 2.97 9.92
CA THR A 156 6.46 3.82 9.57
C THR A 156 6.06 5.23 9.16
N LEU A 157 5.18 5.35 8.16
CA LEU A 157 4.92 6.62 7.49
C LEU A 157 4.01 7.56 8.31
N LEU A 158 3.10 7.01 9.10
CA LEU A 158 2.10 7.79 9.85
C LEU A 158 2.42 7.89 11.34
N GLN A 159 3.17 6.93 11.90
CA GLN A 159 3.47 6.88 13.33
C GLN A 159 4.97 7.02 13.63
N GLY A 160 5.83 7.15 12.62
CA GLY A 160 7.27 7.36 12.82
C GLY A 160 8.02 6.13 13.31
N GLN A 161 7.37 4.96 13.31
CA GLN A 161 7.97 3.72 13.80
C GLN A 161 9.03 3.19 12.82
N CYS A 162 10.09 2.56 13.32
CA CYS A 162 11.05 1.85 12.47
C CYS A 162 10.51 0.45 12.11
N GLN A 163 9.30 0.38 11.54
CA GLN A 163 8.55 -0.85 11.42
C GLN A 163 8.95 -1.67 10.19
N ARG A 164 9.87 -2.61 10.40
CA ARG A 164 10.28 -3.56 9.36
C ARG A 164 9.24 -4.66 9.12
N LEU A 165 8.68 -5.22 10.20
CA LEU A 165 7.85 -6.42 10.22
C LEU A 165 6.38 -6.09 9.86
N ASN A 166 5.53 -7.10 9.73
CA ASN A 166 4.09 -6.85 9.63
C ASN A 166 3.49 -6.47 11.01
N ALA A 167 2.24 -6.01 11.03
CA ALA A 167 1.54 -5.64 12.28
C ALA A 167 0.78 -6.82 12.91
N ARG A 168 1.27 -8.06 12.74
CA ARG A 168 0.64 -9.21 13.42
C ARG A 168 1.21 -9.26 14.84
N PRO A 169 0.38 -9.12 15.89
CA PRO A 169 0.85 -9.11 17.26
C PRO A 169 1.70 -10.33 17.57
N LEU A 170 2.79 -10.08 18.26
CA LEU A 170 3.66 -11.11 18.81
C LEU A 170 3.82 -10.85 20.32
N ASP A 171 3.99 -11.95 21.04
CA ASP A 171 4.28 -12.00 22.47
C ASP A 171 5.71 -12.53 22.50
N GLU A 172 6.65 -11.59 22.56
CA GLU A 172 8.08 -11.81 22.30
C GLU A 172 8.74 -12.58 23.44
N ASP A 173 8.32 -12.31 24.68
CA ASP A 173 8.91 -12.83 25.91
C ASP A 173 8.03 -13.87 26.66
N LEU A 174 6.79 -14.08 26.19
CA LEU A 174 5.80 -15.05 26.69
C LEU A 174 5.19 -14.69 28.05
N ASP A 175 5.15 -13.40 28.39
CA ASP A 175 4.50 -12.92 29.60
C ASP A 175 2.96 -12.82 29.48
N GLY A 176 2.44 -12.95 28.25
CA GLY A 176 1.02 -12.96 27.91
C GLY A 176 0.48 -11.61 27.43
N LEU A 177 1.35 -10.63 27.24
CA LEU A 177 1.09 -9.31 26.70
C LEU A 177 1.62 -9.21 25.25
N PHE A 178 1.21 -8.19 24.49
CA PHE A 178 1.54 -8.11 23.05
C PHE A 178 1.85 -6.67 22.63
N ASP A 179 2.95 -6.48 21.88
CA ASP A 179 3.32 -5.21 21.22
C ASP A 179 3.44 -4.02 22.20
N GLU A 180 4.02 -4.22 23.39
CA GLU A 180 3.86 -3.30 24.52
C GLU A 180 4.83 -2.12 24.52
N ASP A 181 6.00 -2.25 23.90
CA ASP A 181 7.17 -1.43 24.21
C ASP A 181 7.83 -0.85 22.94
N PRO A 182 7.10 -0.11 22.08
CA PRO A 182 7.67 0.51 20.88
C PRO A 182 8.53 1.73 21.26
N PRO A 183 9.50 2.12 20.41
CA PRO A 183 10.22 3.36 20.61
C PRO A 183 9.32 4.58 20.74
N GLU A 184 9.63 5.42 21.73
CA GLU A 184 8.93 6.65 22.05
C GLU A 184 9.86 7.86 21.95
N ASP A 185 9.36 8.95 21.38
CA ASP A 185 10.05 10.23 21.34
C ASP A 185 9.94 10.90 22.72
N ILE A 186 10.85 10.55 23.63
CA ILE A 186 10.85 11.04 25.03
C ILE A 186 11.06 12.56 25.07
N ASN A 187 11.86 13.10 24.15
CA ASN A 187 12.24 14.50 24.16
C ASN A 187 11.30 15.43 23.35
N GLY A 188 10.43 14.86 22.52
CA GLY A 188 9.36 15.55 21.79
C GLY A 188 9.83 16.33 20.56
N ASP A 189 11.00 16.00 19.99
CA ASP A 189 11.55 16.67 18.81
C ASP A 189 11.05 16.10 17.47
N GLY A 190 10.24 15.04 17.53
CA GLY A 190 9.67 14.32 16.40
C GLY A 190 10.60 13.29 15.79
N ILE A 191 11.72 12.94 16.44
CA ILE A 191 12.73 12.01 15.93
C ILE A 191 13.03 10.96 17.01
N ILE A 192 12.88 9.67 16.67
CA ILE A 192 13.39 8.58 17.50
C ILE A 192 14.91 8.49 17.31
N THR A 193 15.67 8.78 18.36
CA THR A 193 17.14 8.75 18.33
C THR A 193 17.73 7.55 19.08
N GLU A 194 19.02 7.27 18.89
CA GLU A 194 19.72 6.30 19.74
C GLU A 194 20.00 6.93 21.11
N MET A 195 19.73 6.23 22.20
CA MET A 195 19.94 6.77 23.56
C MET A 195 21.00 6.01 24.34
N ARG A 196 21.53 6.68 25.37
CA ARG A 196 22.43 6.06 26.36
C ARG A 196 21.91 6.35 27.75
N ARG A 197 21.73 5.31 28.57
CA ARG A 197 21.31 5.43 29.97
C ARG A 197 22.48 5.05 30.87
N TRP A 198 22.73 5.84 31.91
CA TRP A 198 23.71 5.50 32.92
C TRP A 198 23.21 4.31 33.75
N ASP A 199 24.03 3.28 33.89
CA ASP A 199 23.75 2.12 34.73
C ASP A 199 24.66 2.16 35.97
N GLU A 200 24.05 2.25 37.15
CA GLU A 200 24.78 2.35 38.41
C GLU A 200 25.49 1.03 38.80
N THR A 201 24.98 -0.12 38.35
CA THR A 201 25.57 -1.43 38.60
C THR A 201 26.83 -1.71 37.78
N LEU A 202 26.84 -1.24 36.53
CA LEU A 202 27.98 -1.36 35.61
C LEU A 202 28.94 -0.16 35.72
N GLY A 203 28.46 0.98 36.23
CA GLY A 203 29.24 2.21 36.31
C GLY A 203 29.60 2.78 34.93
N ASP A 204 28.77 2.52 33.93
CA ASP A 204 28.96 2.94 32.54
C ASP A 204 27.60 3.27 31.88
N TYR A 205 27.65 3.85 30.69
CA TYR A 205 26.49 4.09 29.86
C TYR A 205 26.14 2.84 29.05
N ILE A 206 24.93 2.32 29.22
CA ILE A 206 24.35 1.30 28.35
C ILE A 206 23.76 2.00 27.13
N TYR A 207 24.09 1.47 25.95
CA TYR A 207 23.53 1.91 24.68
C TYR A 207 22.18 1.23 24.44
N PHE A 208 21.18 2.02 24.07
CA PHE A 208 19.89 1.54 23.59
C PHE A 208 19.73 1.95 22.12
N PRO A 209 19.31 1.02 21.25
CA PRO A 209 19.23 1.26 19.81
C PRO A 209 18.17 2.31 19.43
N PHE A 210 17.21 2.57 20.31
CA PHE A 210 16.16 3.57 20.10
C PHE A 210 15.85 4.29 21.42
N GLU A 211 15.23 5.46 21.33
CA GLU A 211 14.70 6.24 22.44
C GLU A 211 13.38 5.62 22.89
N GLY A 212 13.20 5.44 24.21
CA GLY A 212 11.94 5.00 24.80
C GLY A 212 12.04 4.65 26.28
N VAL A 213 10.90 4.28 26.85
CA VAL A 213 10.73 3.98 28.28
C VAL A 213 10.18 2.57 28.45
N ASP A 214 10.55 1.96 29.57
CA ASP A 214 9.95 0.72 30.07
C ASP A 214 8.52 1.06 30.51
N ASN A 215 7.52 0.71 29.69
CA ASN A 215 6.15 1.16 29.91
C ASN A 215 5.26 0.13 30.63
N ASP A 216 5.70 -1.11 30.76
CA ASP A 216 5.03 -2.21 31.46
C ASP A 216 5.71 -2.60 32.79
N GLY A 217 6.94 -2.15 33.02
CA GLY A 217 7.70 -2.30 34.25
C GLY A 217 8.44 -3.63 34.39
N ASP A 218 8.71 -4.32 33.28
CA ASP A 218 9.42 -5.60 33.26
C ASP A 218 10.96 -5.44 33.37
N GLY A 219 11.45 -4.20 33.21
CA GLY A 219 12.86 -3.81 33.30
C GLY A 219 13.60 -3.77 31.96
N MET A 220 12.93 -4.07 30.85
CA MET A 220 13.41 -3.92 29.48
C MET A 220 12.90 -2.61 28.88
N VAL A 221 13.53 -2.14 27.82
CA VAL A 221 13.16 -0.87 27.16
C VAL A 221 13.24 -1.07 25.67
N ASN A 222 12.17 -0.73 24.94
CA ASN A 222 12.09 -0.80 23.48
C ASN A 222 12.15 -2.23 22.93
N GLU A 223 11.55 -3.20 23.60
CA GLU A 223 11.70 -4.61 23.22
C GLU A 223 10.51 -5.18 22.43
N ASP A 224 9.35 -4.51 22.47
CA ASP A 224 8.12 -5.00 21.82
C ASP A 224 7.58 -4.00 20.77
N PHE A 225 8.22 -4.01 19.61
CA PHE A 225 7.74 -3.27 18.44
C PHE A 225 6.39 -3.81 17.97
N ILE A 226 5.55 -2.95 17.40
CA ILE A 226 4.22 -3.34 16.91
C ILE A 226 4.32 -4.44 15.82
N GLY A 227 4.06 -5.69 16.20
CA GLY A 227 3.97 -6.87 15.35
C GLY A 227 5.30 -7.56 15.01
N GLY A 228 5.24 -8.86 14.70
CA GLY A 228 6.43 -9.73 14.83
C GLY A 228 6.72 -10.73 13.70
N VAL A 229 6.25 -10.55 12.46
CA VAL A 229 6.62 -11.47 11.34
C VAL A 229 7.39 -10.76 10.23
N ASP A 230 8.63 -11.21 10.00
CA ASP A 230 9.40 -10.84 8.82
C ASP A 230 8.84 -11.54 7.57
N LEU A 231 8.18 -10.76 6.70
CA LEU A 231 7.59 -11.27 5.47
C LEU A 231 8.63 -11.87 4.51
N ASN A 232 9.86 -11.38 4.51
CA ASN A 232 10.95 -11.86 3.66
C ASN A 232 11.65 -13.12 4.22
N ARG A 233 11.17 -13.63 5.36
CA ARG A 233 11.61 -14.90 5.94
C ARG A 233 10.45 -15.91 6.08
N ASN A 234 9.26 -15.54 5.61
CA ASN A 234 8.06 -16.36 5.69
C ASN A 234 7.68 -17.02 4.35
N TYR A 235 8.64 -17.15 3.43
CA TYR A 235 8.49 -17.93 2.20
C TYR A 235 8.79 -19.41 2.45
N GLU A 236 8.11 -20.30 1.72
CA GLU A 236 8.28 -21.75 1.89
C GLU A 236 9.70 -22.25 1.55
N TYR A 237 10.37 -21.59 0.61
CA TYR A 237 11.67 -22.01 0.14
C TYR A 237 12.72 -21.80 1.23
N GLY A 238 13.33 -22.90 1.70
CA GLY A 238 14.39 -22.85 2.71
C GLY A 238 13.90 -22.42 4.09
N TRP A 239 12.59 -22.49 4.37
CA TRP A 239 12.04 -22.14 5.67
C TRP A 239 12.57 -23.04 6.78
N GLN A 240 12.99 -22.45 7.90
CA GLN A 240 13.46 -23.16 9.08
C GLN A 240 12.85 -22.51 10.34
N PRO A 241 12.37 -23.28 11.32
CA PRO A 241 11.98 -22.70 12.61
C PRO A 241 13.24 -22.17 13.31
N PHE A 242 13.22 -20.90 13.72
CA PHE A 242 14.34 -20.28 14.43
C PHE A 242 14.59 -21.02 15.75
N ARG A 243 15.87 -21.29 16.07
CA ARG A 243 16.32 -21.95 17.32
C ARG A 243 17.31 -21.06 18.09
N GLY A 244 17.03 -19.76 18.21
CA GLY A 244 17.90 -18.79 18.90
C GLY A 244 17.12 -17.99 19.94
N THR A 245 17.74 -17.73 21.09
CA THR A 245 17.19 -17.02 22.26
C THR A 245 17.60 -15.55 22.32
N CYS A 246 17.70 -14.85 21.18
CA CYS A 246 18.12 -13.46 21.16
C CYS A 246 17.26 -12.68 20.16
N LEU A 247 16.36 -11.85 20.69
CA LEU A 247 15.32 -11.10 19.98
C LEU A 247 15.78 -9.71 19.51
N THR A 248 17.08 -9.40 19.60
CA THR A 248 17.62 -8.04 19.35
C THR A 248 17.94 -7.72 17.88
N THR A 249 17.66 -8.64 16.95
CA THR A 249 17.88 -8.41 15.52
C THR A 249 16.54 -8.52 14.81
N GLY A 250 16.02 -7.42 14.26
CA GLY A 250 14.71 -7.30 13.58
C GLY A 250 14.43 -8.33 12.47
N SER A 251 14.29 -9.58 12.89
CA SER A 251 14.28 -10.81 12.12
C SER A 251 13.51 -11.85 12.93
N ILE A 252 12.29 -11.49 13.33
CA ILE A 252 11.44 -12.41 14.07
C ILE A 252 10.70 -13.29 13.05
N LEU A 253 10.96 -14.59 13.14
CA LEU A 253 10.17 -15.60 12.46
C LEU A 253 8.88 -15.85 13.23
N SER A 254 7.83 -16.30 12.54
CA SER A 254 6.68 -16.89 13.23
C SER A 254 7.16 -17.98 14.21
N GLN A 255 7.07 -17.68 15.51
CA GLN A 255 7.57 -18.55 16.59
C GLN A 255 6.71 -19.82 16.78
N ASN A 256 5.63 -19.99 16.01
CA ASN A 256 4.73 -21.12 16.19
C ASN A 256 5.12 -22.30 15.27
N PRO A 257 5.69 -23.40 15.79
CA PRO A 257 6.08 -24.56 14.99
C PRO A 257 4.90 -25.30 14.33
N LYS A 258 3.65 -24.93 14.67
CA LYS A 258 2.43 -25.46 14.03
C LYS A 258 1.91 -24.58 12.90
N LEU A 259 2.30 -23.31 12.81
CA LEU A 259 1.89 -22.42 11.74
C LEU A 259 2.78 -22.68 10.52
N LYS A 260 2.22 -23.39 9.53
CA LYS A 260 2.85 -23.50 8.22
C LYS A 260 2.93 -22.11 7.58
N PRO A 261 3.86 -21.87 6.63
CA PRO A 261 3.91 -20.62 5.87
C PRO A 261 2.55 -20.20 5.30
N PHE A 262 1.66 -21.14 4.98
CA PHE A 262 0.30 -20.86 4.48
C PHE A 262 -0.70 -20.26 5.48
N GLU A 263 -0.49 -20.40 6.79
CA GLU A 263 -1.39 -19.82 7.82
C GLU A 263 -0.91 -18.44 8.30
N THR A 264 0.34 -18.09 7.98
CA THR A 264 1.00 -16.81 8.28
C THR A 264 1.27 -15.97 7.02
N SER A 265 1.17 -16.57 5.83
CA SER A 265 1.43 -15.86 4.57
C SER A 265 0.21 -15.08 4.12
N PHE A 266 0.52 -13.83 3.82
CA PHE A 266 -0.13 -12.92 2.89
C PHE A 266 -0.94 -13.53 1.72
N TRP A 267 -0.56 -14.70 1.22
CA TRP A 267 -1.10 -15.35 0.03
C TRP A 267 -2.30 -16.25 0.34
N ARG A 268 -3.26 -15.77 1.14
CA ARG A 268 -4.61 -16.34 1.09
C ARG A 268 -5.28 -15.88 -0.20
N ILE A 269 -4.79 -16.36 -1.35
CA ILE A 269 -5.47 -16.25 -2.63
C ILE A 269 -6.80 -16.97 -2.44
N ARG A 270 -7.88 -16.22 -2.22
CA ARG A 270 -9.23 -16.78 -2.32
C ARG A 270 -9.40 -17.17 -3.79
N THR A 271 -9.20 -18.46 -4.09
CA THR A 271 -9.68 -19.09 -5.31
C THR A 271 -11.20 -19.09 -5.34
#